data_AF-A0A3C0G0F0-F1
#
_entry.id   AF-A0A3C0G0F0-F1
#
_cell.length_a   1.000
_cell.length_b   1.000
_cell.length_c   1.000
_cell.angle_alpha   90.00
_cell.angle_beta   90.00
_cell.angle_gamma   90.00
#
_symmetry.space_group_name_H-M   'P 1'
#
loop_
_entity.id
_entity.type
_entity.pdbx_description
1 polymer ?
#
loop_
_entity_poly.entity_id
_entity_poly.type
_entity_poly.pdbx_seq_one_letter_code
_entity_poly.pdbx_strand_id
1 'polypeptide(L)'
;NVRRLFLSIERAISVAARNQLFEFNDEFTRAEFVNVVEPFLREIKGRRGITDFKLVCDSTNNTAAVIDRNEFIANVFVKPARSINFVTLNFVAVRTGVDFTEIVGTV
;
A
#
# COMPACT_ATOMS: atom_id res chain seq x y z
N ASN A 1 -13.32 4.22 -6.79
CA ASN A 1 -11.99 4.00 -7.40
C ASN A 1 -11.06 3.23 -6.45
N VAL A 2 -10.72 3.76 -5.26
CA VAL A 2 -9.87 3.10 -4.25
C VAL A 2 -10.35 1.71 -3.81
N ARG A 3 -11.66 1.53 -3.54
CA ARG A 3 -12.23 0.23 -3.13
C ARG A 3 -11.94 -0.88 -4.14
N ARG A 4 -12.03 -0.61 -5.43
CA ARG A 4 -11.78 -1.61 -6.49
C ARG A 4 -10.31 -2.03 -6.53
N LEU A 5 -9.39 -1.07 -6.39
CA LEU A 5 -7.96 -1.37 -6.27
C LEU A 5 -7.70 -2.28 -5.05
N PHE A 6 -8.30 -1.97 -3.91
CA PHE A 6 -8.13 -2.76 -2.70
C PHE A 6 -8.60 -4.20 -2.88
N LEU A 7 -9.80 -4.39 -3.45
CA LEU A 7 -10.33 -5.73 -3.76
C LEU A 7 -9.47 -6.50 -4.76
N SER A 8 -8.88 -5.82 -5.75
CA SER A 8 -7.97 -6.45 -6.71
C SER A 8 -6.68 -6.94 -6.03
N ILE A 9 -6.10 -6.11 -5.14
CA ILE A 9 -4.90 -6.47 -4.36
C ILE A 9 -5.21 -7.66 -3.45
N GLU A 10 -6.29 -7.57 -2.69
CA GLU A 10 -6.72 -8.61 -1.75
C GLU A 10 -6.92 -9.96 -2.45
N ARG A 11 -7.60 -9.98 -3.60
CA ARG A 11 -7.81 -11.20 -4.39
C ARG A 11 -6.49 -11.79 -4.90
N ALA A 12 -5.59 -10.97 -5.42
CA ALA A 12 -4.31 -11.44 -5.93
C ALA A 12 -3.44 -12.05 -4.81
N ILE A 13 -3.35 -11.38 -3.67
CA ILE A 13 -2.59 -11.88 -2.51
C ILE A 13 -3.24 -13.14 -1.93
N SER A 14 -4.57 -13.23 -1.93
CA SER A 14 -5.28 -14.43 -1.46
C SER A 14 -4.95 -15.68 -2.27
N VAL A 15 -4.64 -15.54 -3.57
CA VAL A 15 -4.20 -16.67 -4.40
C VAL A 15 -2.82 -17.15 -3.95
N ALA A 16 -1.87 -16.24 -3.71
CA ALA A 16 -0.54 -16.59 -3.18
C ALA A 16 -0.62 -17.21 -1.77
N ALA A 17 -1.52 -16.70 -0.92
CA ALA A 17 -1.71 -17.20 0.45
C ALA A 17 -2.21 -18.65 0.50
N ARG A 18 -2.99 -19.10 -0.51
CA ARG A 18 -3.44 -20.50 -0.58
C ARG A 18 -2.29 -21.49 -0.74
N ASN A 19 -1.17 -21.08 -1.33
CA ASN A 19 0.01 -21.94 -1.47
C ASN A 19 0.74 -22.18 -0.14
N GLN A 20 0.38 -21.43 0.92
CA GLN A 20 0.96 -21.60 2.26
C GLN A 20 0.16 -22.60 3.11
N LEU A 21 -1.02 -23.04 2.63
CA LEU A 21 -1.82 -24.02 3.35
C LEU A 21 -1.07 -25.36 3.39
N PHE A 22 -1.01 -25.95 4.59
CA PHE A 22 -0.29 -27.21 4.87
C PHE A 22 1.24 -27.13 4.80
N GLU A 23 1.82 -25.92 4.66
CA GLU A 23 3.25 -25.68 4.80
C GLU A 23 3.64 -25.39 6.26
N PHE A 24 4.95 -25.49 6.55
CA PHE A 24 5.48 -25.11 7.87
C PHE A 24 5.55 -23.59 8.01
N ASN A 25 5.07 -23.04 9.14
CA ASN A 25 5.23 -21.62 9.45
C ASN A 25 6.64 -21.32 10.01
N ASP A 26 7.64 -21.42 9.15
CA ASP A 26 9.03 -21.12 9.44
C ASP A 26 9.53 -19.87 8.69
N GLU A 27 10.79 -19.52 8.89
CA GLU A 27 11.40 -18.36 8.23
C GLU A 27 11.43 -18.50 6.71
N PHE A 28 11.63 -19.72 6.20
CA PHE A 28 11.73 -19.98 4.78
C PHE A 28 10.40 -19.74 4.08
N THR A 29 9.33 -20.38 4.55
CA THR A 29 7.96 -20.24 4.00
C THR A 29 7.49 -18.78 4.07
N ARG A 30 7.75 -18.09 5.18
CA ARG A 30 7.42 -16.67 5.32
C ARG A 30 8.20 -15.79 4.32
N ALA A 31 9.50 -16.05 4.16
CA ALA A 31 10.32 -15.32 3.20
C ALA A 31 9.86 -15.57 1.76
N GLU A 32 9.50 -16.81 1.40
CA GLU A 32 8.92 -17.13 0.09
C GLU A 32 7.64 -16.33 -0.15
N PHE A 33 6.72 -16.30 0.82
CA PHE A 33 5.49 -15.51 0.69
C PHE A 33 5.78 -14.01 0.48
N VAL A 34 6.72 -13.43 1.24
CA VAL A 34 7.15 -12.03 1.09
C VAL A 34 7.74 -11.79 -0.31
N ASN A 35 8.59 -12.69 -0.78
CA ASN A 35 9.23 -12.63 -2.10
C ASN A 35 8.24 -12.71 -3.26
N VAL A 36 7.06 -13.30 -3.05
CA VAL A 36 5.97 -13.30 -4.04
C VAL A 36 5.15 -12.00 -3.97
N VAL A 37 4.80 -11.54 -2.77
CA VAL A 37 3.84 -10.44 -2.60
C VAL A 37 4.49 -9.06 -2.79
N GLU A 38 5.72 -8.86 -2.34
CA GLU A 38 6.36 -7.54 -2.45
C GLU A 38 6.57 -7.07 -3.90
N PRO A 39 7.07 -7.90 -4.84
CA PRO A 39 7.22 -7.47 -6.23
C PRO A 39 5.89 -7.03 -6.86
N PHE A 40 4.80 -7.74 -6.54
CA PHE A 40 3.45 -7.38 -6.98
C PHE A 40 3.02 -6.00 -6.47
N LEU A 41 3.23 -5.72 -5.18
CA LEU A 41 2.93 -4.39 -4.60
C LEU A 41 3.84 -3.29 -5.19
N ARG A 42 5.12 -3.60 -5.47
CA ARG A 42 6.04 -2.67 -6.16
C ARG A 42 5.56 -2.34 -7.57
N GLU A 43 5.04 -3.32 -8.31
CA GLU A 43 4.48 -3.08 -9.65
C GLU A 43 3.30 -2.10 -9.58
N ILE A 44 2.37 -2.30 -8.64
CA ILE A 44 1.23 -1.40 -8.45
C ILE A 44 1.70 0.02 -8.07
N LYS A 45 2.73 0.14 -7.22
CA LYS A 45 3.36 1.43 -6.89
C LYS A 45 3.97 2.08 -8.13
N GLY A 46 4.72 1.33 -8.94
CA GLY A 46 5.30 1.81 -10.21
C GLY A 46 4.26 2.29 -11.21
N ARG A 47 3.08 1.65 -11.24
CA ARG A 47 1.92 2.07 -12.04
C ARG A 47 1.08 3.18 -11.38
N ARG A 48 1.55 3.76 -10.27
CA ARG A 48 0.89 4.84 -9.51
C ARG A 48 -0.47 4.48 -8.93
N GLY A 49 -0.76 3.19 -8.71
CA GLY A 49 -1.98 2.75 -8.04
C GLY A 49 -1.94 3.00 -6.53
N ILE A 50 -0.75 2.90 -5.93
CA ILE A 50 -0.49 3.15 -4.51
C ILE A 50 0.72 4.08 -4.38
N THR A 51 0.75 4.89 -3.34
CA THR A 51 1.91 5.75 -3.05
C THR A 51 2.94 5.03 -2.19
N ASP A 52 2.50 4.10 -1.36
CA ASP A 52 3.38 3.36 -0.45
C ASP A 52 2.73 2.06 0.03
N PHE A 53 3.56 1.13 0.54
CA PHE A 53 3.09 -0.09 1.18
C PHE A 53 4.10 -0.62 2.21
N LYS A 54 3.63 -1.51 3.08
CA LYS A 54 4.47 -2.32 3.96
C LYS A 54 3.86 -3.71 4.08
N LEU A 55 4.69 -4.74 3.97
CA LEU A 55 4.32 -6.12 4.26
C LEU A 55 5.04 -6.54 5.54
N VAL A 56 4.32 -7.18 6.46
CA VAL A 56 4.90 -7.83 7.64
C VAL A 56 4.42 -9.27 7.65
N CYS A 57 5.37 -10.20 7.57
CA CYS A 57 5.14 -11.64 7.59
C CYS A 57 6.44 -12.28 8.08
N ASP A 58 6.71 -12.14 9.37
CA ASP A 58 7.96 -12.54 10.01
C ASP A 58 7.67 -13.02 11.44
N SER A 59 8.70 -13.20 12.26
CA SER A 59 8.55 -13.64 13.65
C SER A 59 7.86 -12.62 14.55
N THR A 60 7.74 -11.35 14.14
CA THR A 60 7.07 -10.31 14.94
C THR A 60 5.54 -10.48 14.94
N ASN A 61 4.97 -11.06 13.88
CA ASN A 61 3.55 -11.35 13.77
C ASN A 61 3.21 -12.85 13.65
N ASN A 62 4.21 -13.72 13.43
CA ASN A 62 4.10 -15.17 13.54
C ASN A 62 4.84 -15.66 14.77
N THR A 63 4.32 -15.31 15.94
CA THR A 63 4.89 -15.73 17.24
C THR A 63 4.65 -17.23 17.48
N ALA A 64 5.34 -17.81 18.47
CA ALA A 64 5.13 -19.22 18.85
C ALA A 64 3.65 -19.56 19.08
N ALA A 65 2.89 -18.67 19.74
CA ALA A 65 1.47 -18.89 19.97
C ALA A 65 0.62 -18.92 18.67
N VAL A 66 1.02 -18.18 17.64
CA VAL A 66 0.36 -18.21 16.31
C VAL A 66 0.67 -19.54 15.62
N ILE A 67 1.92 -19.97 15.68
CA ILE A 67 2.39 -21.24 15.12
C ILE A 67 1.69 -22.43 15.81
N ASP A 68 1.59 -22.42 17.14
CA ASP A 68 0.93 -23.47 17.92
C ASP A 68 -0.57 -23.60 17.61
N ARG A 69 -1.19 -22.52 17.10
CA ARG A 69 -2.58 -22.53 16.61
C ARG A 69 -2.71 -22.93 15.14
N ASN A 70 -1.61 -23.30 14.48
CA ASN A 70 -1.53 -23.59 13.05
C ASN A 70 -1.99 -22.41 12.18
N GLU A 71 -1.71 -21.19 12.62
CA GLU A 71 -2.02 -19.96 11.89
C GLU A 71 -0.80 -19.44 11.13
N PHE A 72 -1.05 -18.67 10.07
CA PHE A 72 -0.04 -17.94 9.30
C PHE A 72 -0.56 -16.51 9.09
N ILE A 73 0.15 -15.52 9.64
CA ILE A 73 -0.31 -14.12 9.65
C ILE A 73 0.58 -13.27 8.74
N ALA A 74 -0.06 -12.62 7.77
CA ALA A 74 0.56 -11.60 6.94
C ALA A 74 -0.23 -10.29 7.02
N ASN A 75 0.42 -9.21 7.48
CA ASN A 75 -0.17 -7.88 7.54
C ASN A 75 0.27 -7.08 6.32
N VAL A 76 -0.71 -6.67 5.51
CA VAL A 76 -0.47 -5.87 4.29
C VAL A 76 -1.01 -4.46 4.49
N PHE A 77 -0.12 -3.48 4.56
CA PHE A 77 -0.45 -2.06 4.69
C PHE A 77 -0.27 -1.37 3.34
N VAL A 78 -1.27 -0.60 2.90
CA VAL A 78 -1.25 0.07 1.59
C VAL A 78 -1.76 1.50 1.72
N LYS A 79 -1.04 2.46 1.14
CA LYS A 79 -1.48 3.85 0.96
C LYS A 79 -2.00 4.02 -0.48
N PRO A 80 -3.32 3.99 -0.72
CA PRO A 80 -3.86 4.08 -2.08
C PRO A 80 -3.67 5.48 -2.66
N ALA A 81 -3.39 5.54 -3.97
CA ALA A 81 -3.44 6.80 -4.69
C ALA A 81 -4.90 7.30 -4.77
N ARG A 82 -5.09 8.62 -4.67
CA ARG A 82 -6.41 9.26 -4.74
C ARG A 82 -6.53 10.01 -6.05
N SER A 83 -7.66 9.83 -6.73
CA SER A 83 -8.00 10.63 -7.90
C SER A 83 -8.39 12.05 -7.47
N ILE A 84 -8.07 13.02 -8.31
CA ILE A 84 -8.60 14.38 -8.18
C ILE A 84 -10.09 14.32 -8.52
N ASN A 85 -10.94 14.58 -7.54
CA ASN A 85 -12.40 14.62 -7.75
C ASN A 85 -12.91 16.05 -7.94
N PHE A 86 -12.17 17.04 -7.45
CA PHE A 86 -12.51 18.45 -7.50
C PHE A 86 -11.26 19.25 -7.83
N VAL A 87 -11.42 20.28 -8.66
CA VAL A 87 -10.37 21.24 -8.99
C VAL A 87 -10.90 22.63 -8.66
N THR A 88 -10.17 23.35 -7.81
CA THR A 88 -10.45 24.76 -7.51
C THR A 88 -9.43 25.61 -8.24
N LEU A 89 -9.91 26.58 -9.02
CA LEU A 89 -9.08 27.55 -9.73
C LEU A 89 -9.29 28.92 -9.11
N ASN A 90 -8.22 29.51 -8.56
CA ASN A 90 -8.25 30.85 -7.97
C ASN A 90 -7.58 31.83 -8.93
N PHE A 91 -8.34 32.80 -9.43
CA PHE A 91 -7.84 33.90 -10.26
C PHE A 91 -7.73 35.15 -9.41
N VAL A 92 -6.51 35.66 -9.24
CA VAL A 92 -6.22 36.86 -8.46
C VAL A 92 -5.59 37.91 -9.37
N ALA A 93 -6.25 39.05 -9.54
CA ALA A 93 -5.68 40.19 -10.23
C ALA A 93 -4.91 41.05 -9.23
N VAL A 94 -3.65 41.37 -9.55
CA VAL A 94 -2.78 42.21 -8.71
C VAL A 94 -2.51 43.56 -9.38
N ARG A 95 -2.19 44.57 -8.58
CA ARG A 95 -1.87 45.91 -9.10
C ARG A 95 -0.46 45.90 -9.71
N THR A 96 -0.25 46.76 -10.72
CA THR A 96 1.09 46.99 -11.29
C THR A 96 2.08 47.38 -10.19
N GLY A 97 3.24 46.72 -10.16
CA GLY A 97 4.30 46.98 -9.17
C GLY A 97 4.21 46.16 -7.88
N VAL A 98 3.17 45.32 -7.70
CA VAL A 98 3.12 44.33 -6.61
C VAL A 98 3.86 43.06 -7.05
N ASP A 99 4.76 42.57 -6.21
CA ASP A 99 5.48 41.32 -6.47
C ASP A 99 4.59 40.11 -6.13
N PHE A 100 4.57 39.11 -7.00
CA PHE A 100 3.78 37.90 -6.77
C PHE A 100 4.22 37.13 -5.52
N THR A 101 5.49 37.22 -5.13
CA THR A 101 6.00 36.56 -3.92
C THR A 101 5.33 37.05 -2.63
N GLU A 102 4.80 38.27 -2.62
CA GLU A 102 4.06 38.83 -1.47
C GLU A 102 2.64 38.23 -1.34
N ILE A 103 2.09 37.67 -2.41
CA ILE A 103 0.69 37.20 -2.48
C ILE A 103 0.58 35.67 -2.51
N VAL A 104 1.62 34.97 -2.97
CA VAL A 104 1.66 33.50 -2.95
C VAL A 104 1.71 33.00 -1.50
N GLY A 105 0.64 32.32 -1.05
CA GLY A 105 0.55 31.70 0.29
C GLY A 105 -0.49 32.33 1.23
N THR A 106 -1.06 33.49 0.88
CA THR A 106 -2.17 34.12 1.63
C THR A 106 -3.57 33.73 1.12
N VAL A 107 -3.65 32.90 0.07
CA VAL A 107 -4.88 32.54 -0.65
C VAL A 107 -5.11 31.03 -0.62
#